data_AF-A0A257UVZ3-F1
#
_entry.id   AF-A0A257UVZ3-F1
#
_cell.length_a   1.000
_cell.length_b   1.000
_cell.length_c   1.000
_cell.angle_alpha   90.00
_cell.angle_beta   90.00
_cell.angle_gamma   90.00
#
_symmetry.space_group_name_H-M   'P 1'
#
loop_
_entity.id
_entity.type
_entity.pdbx_description
1 polymer ?
#
loop_
_entity_poly.entity_id
_entity_poly.type
_entity_poly.pdbx_seq_one_letter_code
_entity_poly.pdbx_strand_id
1 'polypeptide(L)'
;MAANYPAMLRMAMQVQGAAAATWLNLAGRASQFALQEMTGLARAGAAPLLADRDHRQTACEDALWTGYMAHQQFLRALTDASRLSLLVFLNELDQRRGARPMPPEDRAR
;
A
#
# COMPACT_ATOMS: atom_id res chain seq x y z
N MET A 1 2.61 27.20 -36.44
CA MET A 1 2.40 25.73 -36.37
C MET A 1 1.02 25.49 -35.79
N ALA A 2 0.06 25.00 -36.60
CA ALA A 2 -1.27 24.67 -36.09
C ALA A 2 -1.19 23.36 -35.30
N ALA A 3 -1.66 23.36 -34.05
CA ALA A 3 -1.70 22.16 -33.24
C ALA A 3 -2.60 21.12 -33.93
N ASN A 4 -2.09 19.89 -34.08
CA ASN A 4 -2.78 18.82 -34.78
C ASN A 4 -3.82 18.18 -33.85
N TYR A 5 -4.93 18.90 -33.60
CA TYR A 5 -6.02 18.51 -32.70
C TYR A 5 -6.50 17.05 -32.85
N PRO A 6 -6.65 16.50 -34.08
CA PRO A 6 -7.07 15.10 -34.25
C PRO A 6 -6.03 14.07 -33.77
N ALA A 7 -4.74 14.42 -33.77
CA ALA A 7 -3.67 13.57 -33.24
C ALA A 7 -3.63 13.65 -31.71
N MET A 8 -3.80 14.85 -31.14
CA MET A 8 -3.88 15.05 -29.69
C MET A 8 -5.08 14.30 -29.08
N LEU A 9 -6.25 14.33 -29.72
CA LEU A 9 -7.45 13.63 -29.24
C LEU A 9 -7.25 12.10 -29.23
N ARG A 10 -6.63 11.55 -30.29
CA ARG A 10 -6.30 10.11 -30.34
C ARG A 10 -5.30 9.71 -29.26
N MET A 11 -4.26 10.53 -29.05
CA MET A 11 -3.28 10.29 -28.00
C MET A 11 -3.92 10.34 -26.61
N ALA A 12 -4.82 11.30 -26.36
CA ALA A 12 -5.57 11.39 -25.11
C ALA A 12 -6.42 10.14 -24.85
N MET A 13 -7.16 9.65 -25.85
CA MET A 13 -7.95 8.41 -25.73
C MET A 13 -7.07 7.18 -25.46
N GLN A 14 -5.91 7.08 -26.12
CA GLN A 14 -4.96 5.99 -25.88
C GLN A 14 -4.38 6.02 -24.45
N VAL A 15 -4.01 7.21 -23.97
CA VAL A 15 -3.51 7.39 -22.59
C VAL A 15 -4.60 7.06 -21.57
N GLN A 16 -5.84 7.49 -21.80
CA GLN A 16 -6.98 7.16 -20.94
C GLN A 16 -7.26 5.65 -20.92
N GLY A 17 -7.23 4.99 -22.08
CA GLY A 17 -7.38 3.54 -22.18
C GLY A 17 -6.26 2.77 -21.45
N ALA A 18 -5.01 3.19 -21.61
CA ALA A 18 -3.87 2.60 -20.90
C ALA A 18 -3.97 2.81 -19.38
N ALA A 19 -4.40 4.00 -18.94
CA ALA A 19 -4.64 4.27 -17.53
C ALA A 19 -5.75 3.38 -16.95
N ALA A 20 -6.89 3.25 -17.64
CA ALA A 20 -7.99 2.39 -17.20
C ALA A 20 -7.58 0.91 -17.13
N ALA A 21 -6.84 0.40 -18.12
CA ALA A 21 -6.31 -0.96 -18.11
C ALA A 21 -5.34 -1.18 -16.93
N THR A 22 -4.51 -0.18 -16.64
CA THR A 22 -3.61 -0.21 -15.47
C THR A 22 -4.41 -0.28 -14.18
N TRP A 23 -5.43 0.57 -14.00
CA TRP A 23 -6.31 0.55 -12.83
C TRP A 23 -7.02 -0.80 -12.64
N LEU A 24 -7.53 -1.41 -13.72
CA LEU A 24 -8.16 -2.73 -13.65
C LEU A 24 -7.17 -3.83 -13.25
N ASN A 25 -5.94 -3.77 -13.78
CA ASN A 25 -4.89 -4.71 -13.39
C ASN A 25 -4.52 -4.55 -11.91
N LEU A 26 -4.37 -3.30 -11.44
CA LEU A 26 -4.12 -2.98 -10.03
C LEU A 26 -5.24 -3.49 -9.11
N ALA A 27 -6.49 -3.24 -9.48
CA ALA A 27 -7.65 -3.73 -8.75
C ALA A 27 -7.70 -5.26 -8.70
N GLY A 28 -7.35 -5.93 -9.81
CA GLY A 28 -7.24 -7.38 -9.88
C GLY A 28 -6.18 -7.93 -8.93
N ARG A 29 -4.97 -7.37 -8.95
CA ARG A 29 -3.86 -7.77 -8.05
C ARG A 29 -4.18 -7.51 -6.57
N ALA A 30 -4.82 -6.37 -6.27
CA ALA A 30 -5.28 -6.05 -4.92
C ALA A 30 -6.35 -7.04 -4.42
N SER A 31 -7.28 -7.42 -5.30
CA SER A 31 -8.34 -8.38 -4.98
C SER A 31 -7.78 -9.79 -4.76
N GLN A 32 -6.79 -10.21 -5.56
CA GLN A 32 -6.09 -11.49 -5.37
C GLN A 32 -5.34 -11.54 -4.03
N PHE A 33 -4.63 -10.47 -3.69
CA PHE A 33 -3.98 -10.35 -2.38
C PHE A 33 -4.99 -10.45 -1.22
N ALA A 34 -6.11 -9.73 -1.32
CA ALA A 34 -7.18 -9.79 -0.31
C ALA A 34 -7.78 -11.20 -0.18
N LEU A 35 -7.97 -11.91 -1.29
CA LEU A 35 -8.48 -13.29 -1.28
C LEU A 35 -7.52 -14.28 -0.62
N GLN A 36 -6.21 -14.12 -0.79
CA GLN A 36 -5.22 -15.09 -0.35
C GLN A 36 -4.70 -14.83 1.06
N GLU A 37 -4.41 -13.57 1.40
CA GLU A 37 -3.64 -13.23 2.60
C GLU A 37 -4.50 -12.73 3.76
N MET A 38 -5.73 -12.28 3.51
CA MET A 38 -6.56 -11.62 4.52
C MET A 38 -6.96 -12.54 5.68
N THR A 39 -7.13 -13.83 5.41
CA THR A 39 -7.41 -14.82 6.47
C THR A 39 -6.18 -15.10 7.33
N GLY A 40 -4.99 -15.13 6.74
CA GLY A 40 -3.72 -15.27 7.46
C GLY A 40 -3.45 -14.07 8.37
N LEU A 41 -3.65 -12.86 7.85
CA LEU A 41 -3.60 -11.61 8.61
C LEU A 41 -4.60 -11.57 9.76
N ALA A 42 -5.85 -11.95 9.52
CA ALA A 42 -6.88 -11.96 10.55
C ALA A 42 -6.53 -12.92 11.70
N ARG A 43 -6.01 -14.11 11.37
CA ARG A 43 -5.53 -15.07 12.39
C ARG A 43 -4.32 -14.54 13.15
N ALA A 44 -3.33 -13.99 12.44
CA ALA A 44 -2.14 -13.42 13.06
C ALA A 44 -2.50 -12.25 14.00
N GLY A 45 -3.40 -11.36 13.58
CA GLY A 45 -3.89 -10.25 14.42
C GLY A 45 -4.74 -10.69 15.61
N ALA A 46 -5.41 -11.84 15.54
CA ALA A 46 -6.17 -12.42 16.65
C ALA A 46 -5.30 -13.24 17.61
N ALA A 47 -4.14 -13.74 17.18
CA ALA A 47 -3.26 -14.57 17.99
C ALA A 47 -2.85 -13.94 19.35
N PRO A 48 -2.52 -12.63 19.44
CA PRO A 48 -2.24 -11.97 20.72
C PRO A 48 -3.43 -11.97 21.69
N LEU A 49 -4.66 -11.95 21.16
CA LEU A 49 -5.88 -11.96 21.99
C LEU A 49 -6.18 -13.34 22.56
N LEU A 50 -5.69 -14.40 21.89
CA LEU A 50 -5.89 -15.79 22.27
C LEU A 50 -4.72 -16.36 23.07
N ALA A 51 -3.57 -15.69 23.09
CA ALA A 51 -2.35 -16.17 23.72
C ALA A 51 -2.35 -15.99 25.26
N ASP A 52 -1.76 -16.98 25.93
CA ASP A 52 -1.45 -16.91 27.36
C ASP A 52 -0.46 -15.78 27.67
N ARG A 53 -0.48 -15.31 28.92
CA ARG A 53 0.26 -14.12 29.36
C ARG A 53 1.77 -14.18 29.03
N ASP A 54 2.35 -15.38 29.11
CA ASP A 54 3.78 -15.62 28.83
C ASP A 54 4.11 -15.63 27.33
N HIS A 55 3.12 -15.85 26.47
CA HIS A 55 3.28 -15.95 25.00
C HIS A 55 2.71 -14.75 24.23
N ARG A 56 1.97 -13.85 24.89
CA ARG A 56 1.34 -12.68 24.26
C ARG A 56 2.33 -11.76 23.60
N GLN A 57 3.51 -11.54 24.20
CA GLN A 57 4.50 -10.64 23.63
C GLN A 57 5.00 -11.17 22.28
N THR A 58 5.40 -12.45 22.25
CA THR A 58 5.82 -13.13 21.02
C THR A 58 4.70 -13.13 19.97
N ALA A 59 3.46 -13.42 20.38
CA ALA A 59 2.31 -13.38 19.48
C ALA A 59 2.08 -11.96 18.90
N CYS A 60 2.31 -10.90 19.69
CA CYS A 60 2.23 -9.52 19.23
C CYS A 60 3.33 -9.18 18.22
N GLU A 61 4.57 -9.58 18.50
CA GLU A 61 5.71 -9.39 17.60
C GLU A 61 5.49 -10.12 16.26
N ASP A 62 4.99 -11.36 16.31
CA ASP A 62 4.64 -12.14 15.12
C ASP A 62 3.49 -11.51 14.32
N ALA A 63 2.47 -10.99 15.02
CA ALA A 63 1.35 -10.30 14.37
C ALA A 63 1.81 -9.03 13.64
N LEU A 64 2.65 -8.23 14.29
CA LEU A 64 3.24 -7.02 13.71
C LEU A 64 4.12 -7.36 12.51
N TRP A 65 4.98 -8.37 12.63
CA TRP A 65 5.84 -8.82 11.54
C TRP A 65 5.03 -9.34 10.34
N THR A 66 4.01 -10.15 10.61
CA THR A 66 3.09 -10.66 9.58
C THR A 66 2.37 -9.52 8.86
N GLY A 67 1.89 -8.53 9.62
CA GLY A 67 1.27 -7.32 9.08
C GLY A 67 2.22 -6.52 8.18
N TYR A 68 3.48 -6.35 8.59
CA TYR A 68 4.51 -5.67 7.80
C TYR A 68 4.79 -6.40 6.48
N MET A 69 4.98 -7.72 6.52
CA MET A 69 5.28 -8.52 5.33
C MET A 69 4.12 -8.52 4.33
N ALA A 70 2.90 -8.67 4.83
CA ALA A 70 1.67 -8.53 4.04
C ALA A 70 1.58 -7.15 3.38
N HIS A 71 1.85 -6.08 4.13
CA HIS A 71 1.87 -4.72 3.57
C HIS A 71 2.89 -4.58 2.43
N GLN A 72 4.09 -5.17 2.58
CA GLN A 72 5.08 -5.16 1.50
C GLN A 72 4.64 -5.94 0.26
N GLN A 73 4.02 -7.11 0.44
CA GLN A 73 3.53 -7.92 -0.67
C GLN A 73 2.40 -7.19 -1.42
N PHE A 74 1.49 -6.56 -0.69
CA PHE A 74 0.43 -5.74 -1.27
C PHE A 74 0.99 -4.57 -2.08
N LEU A 75 1.97 -3.84 -1.53
CA LEU A 75 2.63 -2.75 -2.23
C LEU A 75 3.36 -3.22 -3.50
N ARG A 76 4.04 -4.36 -3.45
CA ARG A 76 4.67 -4.96 -4.65
C ARG A 76 3.63 -5.36 -5.69
N ALA A 77 2.54 -5.99 -5.27
CA ALA A 77 1.44 -6.36 -6.17
C ALA A 77 0.88 -5.12 -6.88
N LEU A 78 0.74 -4.01 -6.16
CA LEU A 78 0.25 -2.73 -6.69
C LEU A 78 1.25 -1.93 -7.52
N THR A 79 2.54 -2.21 -7.47
CA THR A 79 3.53 -1.33 -8.14
C THR A 79 4.42 -2.07 -9.12
N ASP A 80 4.47 -3.40 -9.05
CA ASP A 80 5.51 -4.25 -9.66
C ASP A 80 6.94 -3.79 -9.31
N ALA A 81 7.06 -2.86 -8.35
CA ALA A 81 8.31 -2.21 -8.03
C ALA A 81 9.08 -3.06 -7.03
N SER A 82 10.41 -3.06 -7.18
CA SER A 82 11.27 -3.64 -6.17
C SER A 82 11.02 -2.98 -4.79
N ARG A 83 11.25 -3.72 -3.70
CA ARG A 83 11.16 -3.18 -2.33
C ARG A 83 11.95 -1.88 -2.18
N LEU A 84 13.12 -1.80 -2.79
CA LEU A 84 13.99 -0.63 -2.77
C LEU A 84 13.33 0.57 -3.47
N SER A 85 12.80 0.36 -4.67
CA SER A 85 12.12 1.40 -5.46
C SER A 85 10.89 1.96 -4.74
N LEU A 86 10.13 1.08 -4.06
CA LEU A 86 8.98 1.47 -3.24
C LEU A 86 9.39 2.33 -2.04
N LEU A 87 10.44 1.92 -1.31
CA LEU A 87 10.94 2.68 -0.17
C LEU A 87 11.50 4.05 -0.57
N VAL A 88 12.24 4.12 -1.68
CA VAL A 88 12.74 5.39 -2.23
C VAL A 88 11.58 6.31 -2.62
N PHE A 89 10.57 5.77 -3.30
CA PHE A 89 9.38 6.55 -3.69
C PHE A 89 8.58 7.05 -2.50
N LEU A 90 8.33 6.20 -1.50
CA LEU A 90 7.60 6.58 -0.28
C LEU A 90 8.38 7.63 0.52
N ASN A 91 9.70 7.50 0.61
CA ASN A 91 10.57 8.47 1.26
C ASN A 91 10.54 9.83 0.53
N GLU A 92 10.60 9.85 -0.81
CA GLU A 92 10.43 11.08 -1.60
C GLU A 92 9.04 11.71 -1.39
N LEU A 93 7.99 10.89 -1.31
CA LEU A 93 6.63 11.36 -1.02
C LEU A 93 6.54 12.01 0.36
N ASP A 94 7.12 11.39 1.39
CA ASP A 94 7.16 11.94 2.75
C ASP A 94 7.97 13.23 2.82
N GLN A 95 9.13 13.29 2.15
CA GLN A 95 9.92 14.51 2.03
C GLN A 95 9.14 15.66 1.38
N ARG A 96 8.36 15.36 0.32
CA ARG A 96 7.54 16.36 -0.38
C ARG A 96 6.28 16.75 0.37
N ARG A 97 5.68 15.84 1.15
CA ARG A 97 4.52 16.15 2.01
C ARG A 97 4.90 17.04 3.19
N GLY A 98 6.17 17.03 3.58
CA GLY A 98 6.64 17.68 4.80
C GLY A 98 6.20 16.92 6.05
N ALA A 99 6.72 17.33 7.21
CA ALA A 99 6.34 16.71 8.48
C ALA A 99 4.82 16.71 8.65
N ARG A 100 4.23 15.54 8.93
CA ARG A 100 2.82 15.48 9.33
C ARG A 100 2.62 16.45 10.50
N PRO A 101 1.61 17.34 10.45
CA PRO A 101 1.28 18.13 11.62
C PRO A 101 1.01 17.15 12.75
N MET A 102 1.79 17.23 13.82
CA MET A 102 1.51 16.44 15.01
C MET A 102 0.09 16.78 15.45
N PRO A 103 -0.75 15.78 15.79
CA PRO A 103 -1.99 16.06 16.49
C PRO A 103 -1.62 16.94 17.69
N PRO A 104 -2.44 17.94 18.04
CA PRO A 104 -2.15 18.78 19.19
C PRO A 104 -2.06 17.87 20.41
N GLU A 105 -0.83 17.56 20.83
CA GLU A 105 -0.58 16.99 22.14
C GLU A 105 -1.14 18.01 23.13
N ASP A 106 -2.00 17.51 24.00
CA ASP A 106 -2.58 18.24 25.12
C ASP A 106 -1.51 19.12 25.77
N ARG A 107 -1.56 20.43 25.46
CA ARG A 107 -0.83 21.50 26.14
C ARG A 107 -1.43 21.73 27.54
N ALA A 108 -1.57 20.64 28.29
CA ALA A 108 -2.12 20.63 29.63
C ALA A 108 -1.52 19.46 30.43
N ARG A 109 -0.18 19.44 30.54
CA ARG A 109 0.50 19.03 31.77
C ARG A 109 1.65 19.98 32.05
#